data_AF-A0A2T3CE64-F1
#
_entry.id   AF-A0A2T3CE64-F1
#
_cell.length_a   1.000
_cell.length_b   1.000
_cell.length_c   1.000
_cell.angle_alpha   90.00
_cell.angle_beta   90.00
_cell.angle_gamma   90.00
#
_symmetry.space_group_name_H-M   'P 1'
#
loop_
_entity.id
_entity.type
_entity.pdbx_description
1 polymer ?
#
loop_
_entity_poly.entity_id
_entity_poly.type
_entity_poly.pdbx_seq_one_letter_code
_entity_poly.pdbx_strand_id
1 'polypeptide(L)'
;MSAASNIFPLLERLLPERVIEVSGRSSQLERLYAGVGIPSQRAALGESYILISRLEAASDLQALYSDLRAQALDGSVAALNDLGWIWLNGRYWRADPTLAGHLLRMAALQGSAPAWFNLGQQYYFGKGVEVAYASAAEYYQQAFERGLEQAAAALGDLYEEEICDSEMQEWKVDLHMAYRWFLRGAQRGEARCRFEVGYRLLHGQTVAADQKAGVYWLELAAVAGVMQAAEELAVHFSVSQNALRYLFWRDQAIAMGSSLALTMKLEDQLQP
;
A
#
# COMPACT_ATOMS: atom_id res chain seq x y z
N MET A 1 18.09 -33.19 -8.88
CA MET A 1 18.61 -31.83 -9.06
C MET A 1 17.47 -30.87 -8.73
N SER A 2 17.62 -30.03 -7.72
CA SER A 2 16.55 -29.15 -7.22
C SER A 2 16.27 -28.03 -8.21
N ALA A 3 15.02 -27.61 -8.38
CA ALA A 3 14.65 -26.42 -9.16
C ALA A 3 15.42 -25.14 -8.73
N ALA A 4 15.93 -25.11 -7.49
CA ALA A 4 16.76 -24.03 -6.98
C ALA A 4 18.16 -23.94 -7.63
N SER A 5 18.72 -25.02 -8.18
CA SER A 5 20.09 -24.99 -8.73
C SER A 5 20.19 -24.34 -10.11
N ASN A 6 19.07 -24.05 -10.78
CA ASN A 6 19.03 -23.51 -12.15
C ASN A 6 18.57 -22.04 -12.24
N ILE A 7 18.23 -21.39 -11.13
CA ILE A 7 17.68 -20.02 -11.12
C ILE A 7 18.78 -18.97 -11.23
N PHE A 8 19.91 -19.17 -10.55
CA PHE A 8 21.00 -18.18 -10.48
C PHE A 8 21.67 -17.86 -11.83
N PRO A 9 21.99 -18.85 -12.71
CA PRO A 9 22.56 -18.55 -14.02
C PRO A 9 21.58 -17.85 -14.98
N LEU A 10 20.26 -17.98 -14.74
CA LEU A 10 19.23 -17.27 -15.51
C LEU A 10 19.06 -15.84 -15.00
N LEU A 11 19.07 -15.64 -13.67
CA LEU A 11 18.99 -14.32 -13.05
C LEU A 11 20.16 -13.42 -13.47
N GLU A 12 21.38 -13.96 -13.53
CA GLU A 12 22.57 -13.23 -13.98
C GLU A 12 22.42 -12.67 -15.40
N ARG A 13 21.77 -13.42 -16.29
CA ARG A 13 21.49 -12.99 -17.67
C ARG A 13 20.34 -12.00 -17.78
N LEU A 14 19.39 -12.04 -16.85
CA LEU A 14 18.23 -11.15 -16.82
C LEU A 14 18.60 -9.76 -16.29
N LEU A 15 19.49 -9.68 -15.29
CA LEU A 15 19.90 -8.41 -14.69
C LEU A 15 21.00 -7.74 -15.53
N PRO A 16 20.80 -6.51 -16.04
CA PRO A 16 21.84 -5.84 -16.81
C PRO A 16 23.08 -5.52 -15.98
N GLU A 17 24.23 -5.37 -16.61
CA GLU A 17 25.45 -4.95 -15.91
C GLU A 17 25.42 -3.47 -15.51
N ARG A 18 24.66 -2.65 -16.24
CA ARG A 18 24.55 -1.20 -16.00
C ARG A 18 23.10 -0.73 -16.04
N VAL A 19 22.78 0.18 -15.14
CA VAL A 19 21.51 0.90 -15.14
C VAL A 19 21.63 2.17 -15.97
N ILE A 20 20.53 2.54 -16.62
CA ILE A 20 20.42 3.81 -17.34
C ILE A 20 19.64 4.75 -16.44
N GLU A 21 20.35 5.67 -15.79
CA GLU A 21 19.74 6.70 -14.94
C GLU A 21 18.79 7.57 -15.75
N VAL A 22 17.69 8.00 -15.12
CA VAL A 22 16.73 8.90 -15.76
C VAL A 22 17.24 10.33 -15.63
N SER A 23 17.83 10.88 -16.70
CA SER A 23 18.29 12.26 -16.75
C SER A 23 17.19 13.20 -17.30
N GLY A 24 16.66 14.11 -16.47
CA GLY A 24 15.81 15.23 -16.92
C GLY A 24 14.33 15.16 -16.54
N ARG A 25 13.56 16.23 -16.85
CA ARG A 25 12.16 16.45 -16.44
C ARG A 25 11.31 15.20 -16.71
N SER A 26 10.72 14.65 -15.64
CA SER A 26 9.97 13.40 -15.69
C SER A 26 8.95 13.39 -16.83
N SER A 27 9.08 12.46 -17.77
CA SER A 27 8.10 12.27 -18.82
C SER A 27 6.71 11.93 -18.22
N GLN A 28 5.63 12.15 -18.96
CA GLN A 28 4.29 11.82 -18.49
C GLN A 28 4.17 10.31 -18.16
N LEU A 29 4.88 9.47 -18.92
CA LEU A 29 4.99 8.04 -18.65
C LEU A 29 5.73 7.74 -17.34
N GLU A 30 6.81 8.45 -16.99
CA GLU A 30 7.50 8.25 -15.71
C GLU A 30 6.63 8.61 -14.50
N ARG A 31 5.74 9.60 -14.62
CA ARG A 31 4.78 9.94 -13.56
C ARG A 31 3.71 8.87 -13.37
N LEU A 32 3.24 8.23 -14.45
CA LEU A 32 2.31 7.11 -14.38
C LEU A 32 2.93 5.89 -13.67
N TYR A 33 4.27 5.84 -13.62
CA TYR A 33 4.97 4.70 -13.03
C TYR A 33 5.45 4.95 -11.60
N ALA A 34 5.42 6.17 -11.05
CA ALA A 34 5.89 6.43 -9.69
C ALA A 34 4.89 5.99 -8.60
N GLY A 35 5.39 5.42 -7.51
CA GLY A 35 4.63 5.18 -6.27
C GLY A 35 3.84 3.87 -6.19
N VAL A 36 4.09 2.92 -7.10
CA VAL A 36 3.39 1.65 -7.16
C VAL A 36 4.12 0.57 -6.37
N GLY A 37 3.43 -0.04 -5.41
CA GLY A 37 3.99 -1.15 -4.63
C GLY A 37 4.88 -0.69 -3.49
N ILE A 38 5.54 -1.65 -2.84
CA ILE A 38 6.34 -1.43 -1.62
C ILE A 38 7.72 -2.11 -1.69
N PRO A 39 8.77 -1.46 -1.16
CA PRO A 39 10.06 -2.11 -0.87
C PRO A 39 9.96 -3.15 0.26
N SER A 40 11.02 -3.93 0.45
CA SER A 40 11.04 -5.07 1.38
C SER A 40 11.13 -4.70 2.85
N GLN A 41 11.88 -3.64 3.18
CA GLN A 41 12.21 -3.29 4.58
C GLN A 41 11.77 -1.88 4.94
N ARG A 42 10.95 -1.78 5.98
CA ARG A 42 10.65 -0.52 6.67
C ARG A 42 11.74 -0.19 7.68
N ALA A 43 11.99 1.09 7.88
CA ALA A 43 12.85 1.56 8.95
C ALA A 43 12.25 1.22 10.32
N ALA A 44 13.10 0.92 11.30
CA ALA A 44 12.66 0.60 12.67
C ALA A 44 12.00 1.79 13.40
N LEU A 45 12.27 3.02 12.94
CA LEU A 45 11.76 4.26 13.51
C LEU A 45 11.20 5.12 12.36
N GLY A 46 9.94 4.88 11.99
CA GLY A 46 9.19 5.69 11.01
C GLY A 46 8.56 4.87 9.89
N GLU A 47 7.79 5.55 9.04
CA GLU A 47 7.11 4.93 7.88
C GLU A 47 7.99 4.86 6.62
N SER A 48 9.26 5.28 6.71
CA SER A 48 10.17 5.31 5.57
C SER A 48 10.79 3.93 5.31
N TYR A 49 11.03 3.63 4.04
CA TYR A 49 11.69 2.38 3.64
C TYR A 49 13.19 2.59 3.54
N ILE A 50 13.97 1.64 4.08
CA ILE A 50 15.45 1.71 4.10
C ILE A 50 15.99 1.87 2.67
N LEU A 51 15.40 1.14 1.72
CA LEU A 51 15.77 1.23 0.30
C LEU A 51 15.61 2.66 -0.24
N ILE A 52 14.48 3.31 0.05
CA ILE A 52 14.19 4.66 -0.46
C ILE A 52 15.21 5.65 0.10
N SER A 53 15.49 5.60 1.40
CA SER A 53 16.51 6.47 2.01
C SER A 53 17.90 6.25 1.40
N ARG A 54 18.27 4.99 1.13
CA ARG A 54 19.55 4.66 0.46
C ARG A 54 19.61 5.20 -0.97
N LEU A 55 18.52 5.07 -1.73
CA LEU A 55 18.44 5.55 -3.10
C LEU A 55 18.47 7.09 -3.17
N GLU A 56 17.80 7.77 -2.24
CA GLU A 56 17.78 9.24 -2.18
C GLU A 56 19.09 9.84 -1.70
N ALA A 57 19.86 9.12 -0.87
CA ALA A 57 21.17 9.56 -0.40
C ALA A 57 22.34 9.14 -1.31
N ALA A 58 22.10 8.27 -2.30
CA ALA A 58 23.15 7.74 -3.15
C ALA A 58 23.70 8.80 -4.11
N SER A 59 25.01 9.03 -4.05
CA SER A 59 25.73 9.84 -5.05
C SER A 59 26.03 9.07 -6.34
N ASP A 60 25.95 7.74 -6.29
CA ASP A 60 26.20 6.81 -7.41
C ASP A 60 25.14 5.70 -7.37
N LEU A 61 24.14 5.80 -8.25
CA LEU A 61 23.06 4.80 -8.35
C LEU A 61 23.54 3.49 -8.97
N GLN A 62 24.58 3.53 -9.82
CA GLN A 62 25.16 2.34 -10.41
C GLN A 62 25.84 1.47 -9.33
N ALA A 63 26.57 2.09 -8.39
CA ALA A 63 27.17 1.36 -7.27
C ALA A 63 26.12 0.71 -6.37
N LEU A 64 25.04 1.43 -6.05
CA LEU A 64 23.92 0.89 -5.27
C LEU A 64 23.22 -0.25 -6.01
N TYR A 65 23.00 -0.10 -7.32
CA TYR A 65 22.47 -1.16 -8.16
C TYR A 65 23.36 -2.40 -8.14
N SER A 66 24.67 -2.25 -8.30
CA SER A 66 25.62 -3.36 -8.28
C SER A 66 25.60 -4.13 -6.96
N ASP A 67 25.42 -3.44 -5.82
CA ASP A 67 25.22 -4.06 -4.50
C ASP A 67 23.91 -4.88 -4.45
N LEU A 68 22.78 -4.28 -4.83
CA LEU A 68 21.49 -4.99 -4.88
C LEU A 68 21.52 -6.19 -5.84
N ARG A 69 22.18 -6.03 -7.00
CA ARG A 69 22.36 -7.11 -7.98
C ARG A 69 23.16 -8.25 -7.36
N ALA A 70 24.28 -7.97 -6.69
CA ALA A 70 25.08 -9.00 -6.03
C ALA A 70 24.26 -9.75 -4.97
N GLN A 71 23.49 -9.02 -4.14
CA GLN A 71 22.62 -9.64 -3.14
C GLN A 71 21.53 -10.52 -3.77
N ALA A 72 20.92 -10.07 -4.86
CA ALA A 72 19.92 -10.86 -5.58
C ALA A 72 20.52 -12.15 -6.17
N LEU A 73 21.74 -12.07 -6.72
CA LEU A 73 22.49 -13.22 -7.24
C LEU A 73 22.91 -14.20 -6.13
N ASP A 74 23.08 -13.73 -4.90
CA ASP A 74 23.32 -14.57 -3.71
C ASP A 74 22.01 -15.14 -3.11
N GLY A 75 20.85 -14.85 -3.72
CA GLY A 75 19.55 -15.40 -3.31
C GLY A 75 18.79 -14.53 -2.30
N SER A 76 19.17 -13.26 -2.12
CA SER A 76 18.41 -12.33 -1.28
C SER A 76 17.02 -12.06 -1.87
N VAL A 77 16.00 -12.61 -1.21
CA VAL A 77 14.59 -12.38 -1.53
C VAL A 77 14.21 -10.90 -1.41
N ALA A 78 14.81 -10.19 -0.44
CA ALA A 78 14.59 -8.75 -0.28
C ALA A 78 15.18 -7.96 -1.45
N ALA A 79 16.40 -8.30 -1.89
CA ALA A 79 17.01 -7.62 -3.04
C ALA A 79 16.23 -7.90 -4.34
N LEU A 80 15.70 -9.11 -4.53
CA LEU A 80 14.83 -9.44 -5.65
C LEU A 80 13.55 -8.59 -5.65
N ASN A 81 12.88 -8.44 -4.49
CA ASN A 81 11.71 -7.59 -4.38
C ASN A 81 12.05 -6.10 -4.58
N ASP A 82 13.14 -5.63 -3.99
CA ASP A 82 13.58 -4.23 -4.08
C ASP A 82 13.94 -3.86 -5.52
N LEU A 83 14.71 -4.69 -6.22
CA LEU A 83 14.99 -4.51 -7.64
C LEU A 83 13.69 -4.56 -8.46
N GLY A 84 12.82 -5.54 -8.20
CA GLY A 84 11.52 -5.62 -8.86
C GLY A 84 10.71 -4.33 -8.70
N TRP A 85 10.63 -3.79 -7.48
CA TRP A 85 9.94 -2.53 -7.19
C TRP A 85 10.58 -1.34 -7.91
N ILE A 86 11.92 -1.21 -7.92
CA ILE A 86 12.57 -0.09 -8.62
C ILE A 86 12.28 -0.13 -10.12
N TRP A 87 12.43 -1.31 -10.73
CA TRP A 87 12.22 -1.51 -12.17
C TRP A 87 10.75 -1.34 -12.58
N LEU A 88 9.79 -1.62 -11.68
CA LEU A 88 8.37 -1.37 -11.88
C LEU A 88 8.02 0.13 -11.86
N ASN A 89 8.81 0.94 -11.17
CA ASN A 89 8.51 2.36 -10.95
C ASN A 89 9.30 3.31 -11.85
N GLY A 90 10.52 2.95 -12.24
CA GLY A 90 11.33 3.77 -13.13
C GLY A 90 11.83 5.09 -12.54
N ARG A 91 11.70 5.31 -11.22
CA ARG A 91 12.03 6.59 -10.57
C ARG A 91 13.53 6.88 -10.53
N TYR A 92 14.36 5.84 -10.37
CA TYR A 92 15.81 5.98 -10.15
C TYR A 92 16.62 5.62 -11.40
N TRP A 93 16.18 4.60 -12.13
CA TRP A 93 16.68 4.25 -13.46
C TRP A 93 15.50 3.80 -14.32
N ARG A 94 15.69 3.80 -15.65
CA ARG A 94 14.64 3.52 -16.63
C ARG A 94 13.86 2.26 -16.27
N ALA A 95 12.53 2.39 -16.19
CA ALA A 95 11.64 1.26 -15.92
C ALA A 95 11.77 0.17 -16.98
N ASP A 96 11.66 -1.07 -16.53
CA ASP A 96 11.31 -2.20 -17.38
C ASP A 96 10.42 -3.14 -16.54
N PRO A 97 9.10 -3.01 -16.71
CA PRO A 97 8.12 -3.73 -15.91
C PRO A 97 8.08 -5.23 -16.21
N THR A 98 8.60 -5.66 -17.36
CA THR A 98 8.72 -7.09 -17.69
C THR A 98 9.79 -7.74 -16.83
N LEU A 99 10.98 -7.11 -16.74
CA LEU A 99 12.02 -7.55 -15.81
C LEU A 99 11.53 -7.49 -14.37
N ALA A 100 10.83 -6.41 -13.98
CA ALA A 100 10.23 -6.30 -12.66
C ALA A 100 9.34 -7.50 -12.33
N GLY A 101 8.42 -7.88 -13.22
CA GLY A 101 7.53 -9.03 -13.02
C GLY A 101 8.27 -10.34 -12.82
N HIS A 102 9.37 -10.57 -13.55
CA HIS A 102 10.22 -11.75 -13.33
C HIS A 102 10.87 -11.75 -11.94
N LEU A 103 11.47 -10.64 -11.53
CA LEU A 103 12.13 -10.51 -10.22
C LEU A 103 11.13 -10.67 -9.06
N LEU A 104 9.98 -10.01 -9.16
CA LEU A 104 8.90 -10.08 -8.18
C LEU A 104 8.35 -11.50 -8.09
N ARG A 105 8.14 -12.20 -9.21
CA ARG A 105 7.69 -13.61 -9.20
C ARG A 105 8.71 -14.53 -8.53
N MET A 106 10.01 -14.32 -8.75
CA MET A 106 11.04 -15.08 -8.05
C MET A 106 11.05 -14.82 -6.54
N ALA A 107 10.90 -13.57 -6.11
CA ALA A 107 10.80 -13.23 -4.68
C ALA A 107 9.52 -13.78 -4.02
N ALA A 108 8.39 -13.68 -4.73
CA ALA A 108 7.08 -14.15 -4.29
C ALA A 108 7.04 -15.67 -4.08
N LEU A 109 7.60 -16.44 -5.02
CA LEU A 109 7.72 -17.90 -4.92
C LEU A 109 8.65 -18.35 -3.78
N GLN A 110 9.54 -17.47 -3.32
CA GLN A 110 10.39 -17.68 -2.14
C GLN A 110 9.76 -17.17 -0.83
N GLY A 111 8.49 -16.74 -0.87
CA GLY A 111 7.71 -16.38 0.31
C GLY A 111 7.61 -14.88 0.61
N SER A 112 8.12 -14.00 -0.25
CA SER A 112 8.02 -12.55 -0.04
C SER A 112 6.58 -12.04 -0.18
N ALA A 113 5.96 -11.64 0.94
CA ALA A 113 4.65 -11.00 0.93
C ALA A 113 4.65 -9.63 0.19
N PRO A 114 5.67 -8.76 0.34
CA PRO A 114 5.81 -7.55 -0.48
C PRO A 114 5.86 -7.84 -1.98
N ALA A 115 6.52 -8.91 -2.41
CA ALA A 115 6.59 -9.25 -3.82
C ALA A 115 5.24 -9.72 -4.38
N TRP A 116 4.48 -10.51 -3.60
CA TRP A 116 3.10 -10.84 -3.96
C TRP A 116 2.25 -9.58 -4.11
N PHE A 117 2.39 -8.62 -3.19
CA PHE A 117 1.68 -7.36 -3.29
C PHE A 117 2.07 -6.57 -4.54
N ASN A 118 3.37 -6.48 -4.84
CA ASN A 118 3.88 -5.78 -6.01
C ASN A 118 3.44 -6.42 -7.33
N LEU A 119 3.30 -7.75 -7.40
CA LEU A 119 2.68 -8.43 -8.52
C LEU A 119 1.21 -8.04 -8.66
N GLY A 120 0.47 -7.95 -7.55
CA GLY A 120 -0.91 -7.47 -7.56
C GLY A 120 -1.00 -6.05 -8.14
N GLN A 121 -0.12 -5.15 -7.68
CA GLN A 121 -0.04 -3.79 -8.19
C GLN A 121 0.33 -3.74 -9.69
N GLN A 122 1.20 -4.63 -10.15
CA GLN A 122 1.57 -4.72 -11.56
C GLN A 122 0.36 -5.03 -12.45
N TYR A 123 -0.47 -6.00 -12.05
CA TYR A 123 -1.70 -6.36 -12.77
C TYR A 123 -2.83 -5.36 -12.60
N TYR A 124 -2.91 -4.71 -11.44
CA TYR A 124 -3.87 -3.65 -11.19
C TYR A 124 -3.66 -2.44 -12.10
N PHE A 125 -2.40 -1.98 -12.23
CA PHE A 125 -2.06 -0.84 -13.08
C PHE A 125 -1.69 -1.21 -14.53
N GLY A 126 -1.69 -2.49 -14.90
CA GLY A 126 -1.31 -2.94 -16.24
C GLY A 126 0.13 -2.59 -16.63
N LYS A 127 1.07 -2.65 -15.67
CA LYS A 127 2.47 -2.27 -15.92
C LYS A 127 3.22 -3.41 -16.58
N GLY A 128 3.45 -3.31 -17.89
CA GLY A 128 4.14 -4.35 -18.67
C GLY A 128 3.33 -5.64 -18.83
N VAL A 129 2.06 -5.62 -18.43
CA VAL A 129 1.08 -6.71 -18.57
C VAL A 129 -0.28 -6.08 -18.86
N GLU A 130 -1.21 -6.85 -19.40
CA GLU A 130 -2.60 -6.39 -19.48
C GLU A 130 -3.21 -6.24 -18.08
N VAL A 131 -4.09 -5.25 -17.90
CA VAL A 131 -4.82 -5.07 -16.65
C VAL A 131 -5.66 -6.32 -16.39
N ALA A 132 -5.49 -6.94 -15.22
CA ALA A 132 -6.26 -8.11 -14.82
C ALA A 132 -6.57 -8.08 -13.33
N TYR A 133 -7.71 -7.50 -12.97
CA TYR A 133 -8.13 -7.33 -11.58
C TYR A 133 -8.33 -8.66 -10.84
N ALA A 134 -8.79 -9.71 -11.51
CA ALA A 134 -8.86 -11.04 -10.92
C ALA A 134 -7.48 -11.54 -10.45
N SER A 135 -6.46 -11.39 -11.29
CA SER A 135 -5.08 -11.72 -10.92
C SER A 135 -4.55 -10.81 -9.82
N ALA A 136 -4.84 -9.50 -9.88
CA ALA A 136 -4.46 -8.57 -8.83
C ALA A 136 -5.02 -8.99 -7.45
N ALA A 137 -6.31 -9.35 -7.41
CA ALA A 137 -6.98 -9.85 -6.21
C ALA A 137 -6.32 -11.13 -5.68
N GLU A 138 -6.04 -12.11 -6.54
CA GLU A 138 -5.34 -13.33 -6.14
C GLU A 138 -3.98 -13.02 -5.51
N TYR A 139 -3.19 -12.13 -6.12
CA TYR A 139 -1.88 -11.77 -5.61
C TYR A 139 -1.94 -10.97 -4.30
N TYR A 140 -2.87 -10.04 -4.15
CA TYR A 140 -3.09 -9.36 -2.86
C TYR A 140 -3.52 -10.34 -1.78
N GLN A 141 -4.37 -11.32 -2.10
CA GLN A 141 -4.74 -12.36 -1.14
C GLN A 141 -3.51 -13.17 -0.73
N GLN A 142 -2.64 -13.57 -1.67
CA GLN A 142 -1.40 -14.28 -1.34
C GLN A 142 -0.44 -13.44 -0.47
N ALA A 143 -0.40 -12.12 -0.67
CA ALA A 143 0.36 -11.20 0.16
C ALA A 143 -0.22 -11.12 1.59
N PHE A 144 -1.54 -10.97 1.72
CA PHE A 144 -2.21 -10.93 3.01
C PHE A 144 -2.00 -12.21 3.81
N GLU A 145 -2.15 -13.38 3.18
CA GLU A 145 -1.96 -14.67 3.89
C GLU A 145 -0.51 -14.92 4.30
N ARG A 146 0.45 -14.17 3.75
CA ARG A 146 1.87 -14.19 4.16
C ARG A 146 2.25 -13.07 5.12
N GLY A 147 1.27 -12.39 5.71
CA GLY A 147 1.49 -11.40 6.76
C GLY A 147 1.79 -9.99 6.25
N LEU A 148 1.31 -9.63 5.05
CA LEU A 148 1.25 -8.24 4.64
C LEU A 148 -0.18 -7.71 4.79
N GLU A 149 -0.49 -7.13 5.95
CA GLU A 149 -1.84 -6.72 6.30
C GLU A 149 -2.41 -5.65 5.34
N GLN A 150 -1.56 -4.77 4.83
CA GLN A 150 -1.94 -3.72 3.87
C GLN A 150 -2.58 -4.25 2.59
N ALA A 151 -2.30 -5.51 2.23
CA ALA A 151 -2.92 -6.13 1.07
C ALA A 151 -4.44 -6.33 1.26
N ALA A 152 -4.95 -6.39 2.50
CA ALA A 152 -6.39 -6.42 2.74
C ALA A 152 -7.07 -5.11 2.37
N ALA A 153 -6.41 -3.96 2.60
CA ALA A 153 -6.93 -2.66 2.18
C ALA A 153 -6.99 -2.58 0.65
N ALA A 154 -5.92 -3.01 -0.04
CA ALA A 154 -5.89 -3.05 -1.51
C ALA A 154 -6.97 -3.98 -2.10
N LEU A 155 -7.25 -5.12 -1.45
CA LEU A 155 -8.37 -5.98 -1.82
C LEU A 155 -9.72 -5.30 -1.62
N GLY A 156 -9.90 -4.64 -0.48
CA GLY A 156 -11.12 -3.88 -0.19
C GLY A 156 -11.38 -2.83 -1.27
N ASP A 157 -10.39 -1.99 -1.55
CA ASP A 157 -10.45 -0.95 -2.59
C ASP A 157 -10.80 -1.54 -3.96
N LEU A 158 -10.13 -2.64 -4.33
CA LEU A 158 -10.35 -3.31 -5.61
C LEU A 158 -11.79 -3.82 -5.78
N TYR A 159 -12.42 -4.31 -4.70
CA TYR A 159 -13.81 -4.77 -4.72
C TYR A 159 -14.84 -3.63 -4.70
N GLU A 160 -14.43 -2.38 -4.42
CA GLU A 160 -15.30 -1.20 -4.47
C GLU A 160 -15.14 -0.41 -5.78
N GLU A 161 -14.09 -0.69 -6.55
CA GLU A 161 -13.77 0.05 -7.77
C GLU A 161 -14.70 -0.29 -8.93
N GLU A 162 -15.50 0.69 -9.33
CA GLU A 162 -16.29 0.64 -10.56
C GLU A 162 -15.39 0.82 -11.79
N ILE A 163 -15.36 -0.18 -12.66
CA ILE A 163 -14.60 -0.13 -13.92
C ILE A 163 -15.53 0.38 -15.02
N CYS A 164 -15.19 1.54 -15.59
CA CYS A 164 -15.97 2.18 -16.66
C CYS A 164 -15.64 1.65 -18.06
N ASP A 165 -14.62 0.79 -18.21
CA ASP A 165 -14.25 0.20 -19.50
C ASP A 165 -15.06 -1.08 -19.76
N SER A 166 -16.04 -0.94 -20.66
CA SER A 166 -17.05 -1.94 -21.00
C SER A 166 -16.51 -3.24 -21.65
N GLU A 167 -15.20 -3.32 -21.93
CA GLU A 167 -14.55 -4.49 -22.52
C GLU A 167 -13.93 -5.44 -21.46
N MET A 168 -13.71 -4.98 -20.22
CA MET A 168 -13.22 -5.84 -19.12
C MET A 168 -14.38 -6.58 -18.43
N GLN A 169 -14.93 -7.59 -19.11
CA GLN A 169 -16.22 -8.19 -18.75
C GLN A 169 -16.24 -9.06 -17.45
N GLU A 170 -15.14 -9.22 -16.71
CA GLU A 170 -15.05 -10.25 -15.65
C GLU A 170 -15.00 -9.72 -14.20
N TRP A 171 -14.58 -8.47 -13.97
CA TRP A 171 -14.54 -7.93 -12.61
C TRP A 171 -15.84 -7.21 -12.26
N LYS A 172 -16.38 -7.47 -11.06
CA LYS A 172 -17.60 -6.86 -10.56
C LYS A 172 -17.37 -6.32 -9.16
N VAL A 173 -17.87 -5.11 -8.94
CA VAL A 173 -17.94 -4.50 -7.62
C VAL A 173 -18.74 -5.40 -6.69
N ASP A 174 -18.18 -5.67 -5.52
CA ASP A 174 -18.80 -6.42 -4.43
C ASP A 174 -18.45 -5.75 -3.10
N LEU A 175 -19.28 -4.80 -2.71
CA LEU A 175 -19.10 -4.03 -1.47
C LEU A 175 -19.09 -4.93 -0.23
N HIS A 176 -19.81 -6.06 -0.24
CA HIS A 176 -19.80 -7.00 0.88
C HIS A 176 -18.47 -7.75 0.97
N MET A 177 -17.89 -8.12 -0.18
CA MET A 177 -16.55 -8.70 -0.22
C MET A 177 -15.49 -7.68 0.20
N ALA A 178 -15.62 -6.43 -0.23
CA ALA A 178 -14.74 -5.35 0.22
C ALA A 178 -14.76 -5.21 1.74
N TYR A 179 -15.95 -5.12 2.34
CA TYR A 179 -16.10 -5.07 3.80
C TYR A 179 -15.49 -6.29 4.50
N ARG A 180 -15.63 -7.50 3.95
CA ARG A 180 -15.00 -8.70 4.53
C ARG A 180 -13.48 -8.59 4.54
N TRP A 181 -12.87 -8.08 3.47
CA TRP A 181 -11.43 -7.88 3.42
C TRP A 181 -10.96 -6.79 4.38
N PHE A 182 -11.64 -5.63 4.41
CA PHE A 182 -11.37 -4.62 5.42
C PHE A 182 -11.48 -5.17 6.85
N LEU A 183 -12.50 -5.98 7.15
CA LEU A 183 -12.65 -6.60 8.47
C LEU A 183 -11.49 -7.53 8.81
N ARG A 184 -11.03 -8.35 7.86
CA ARG A 184 -9.87 -9.24 8.05
C ARG A 184 -8.58 -8.43 8.30
N GLY A 185 -8.36 -7.35 7.55
CA GLY A 185 -7.24 -6.44 7.76
C GLY A 185 -7.30 -5.75 9.12
N ALA A 186 -8.48 -5.26 9.51
CA ALA A 186 -8.70 -4.58 10.78
C ALA A 186 -8.42 -5.50 11.99
N GLN A 187 -8.83 -6.77 11.88
CA GLN A 187 -8.58 -7.81 12.89
C GLN A 187 -7.09 -8.14 13.03
N ARG A 188 -6.31 -8.05 11.94
CA ARG A 188 -4.84 -8.18 11.99
C ARG A 188 -4.11 -6.88 12.31
N GLY A 189 -4.85 -5.79 12.49
CA GLY A 189 -4.35 -4.53 13.01
C GLY A 189 -3.95 -3.48 11.98
N GLU A 190 -4.30 -3.69 10.71
CA GLU A 190 -4.11 -2.69 9.66
C GLU A 190 -4.97 -1.45 9.95
N ALA A 191 -4.31 -0.29 10.07
CA ALA A 191 -4.95 0.92 10.58
C ALA A 191 -5.99 1.50 9.63
N ARG A 192 -5.73 1.48 8.32
CA ARG A 192 -6.68 1.94 7.31
C ARG A 192 -7.92 1.05 7.27
N CYS A 193 -7.76 -0.26 7.27
CA CYS A 193 -8.86 -1.22 7.37
C CYS A 193 -9.71 -1.01 8.63
N ARG A 194 -9.11 -0.68 9.78
CA ARG A 194 -9.86 -0.33 11.00
C ARG A 194 -10.71 0.91 10.78
N PHE A 195 -10.18 1.93 10.11
CA PHE A 195 -10.97 3.11 9.73
C PHE A 195 -12.13 2.73 8.81
N GLU A 196 -11.86 1.98 7.74
CA GLU A 196 -12.88 1.56 6.75
C GLU A 196 -14.03 0.76 7.40
N VAL A 197 -13.71 -0.16 8.31
CA VAL A 197 -14.71 -0.93 9.08
C VAL A 197 -15.46 -0.03 10.06
N GLY A 198 -14.74 0.82 10.79
CA GLY A 198 -15.33 1.72 11.77
C GLY A 198 -16.32 2.70 11.16
N TYR A 199 -15.94 3.32 10.04
CA TYR A 199 -16.77 4.24 9.28
C TYR A 199 -18.04 3.58 8.75
N ARG A 200 -17.92 2.40 8.11
CA ARG A 200 -19.07 1.65 7.58
C ARG A 200 -20.06 1.25 8.69
N LEU A 201 -19.57 0.79 9.84
CA LEU A 201 -20.42 0.46 10.99
C LEU A 201 -21.05 1.69 11.62
N LEU A 202 -20.35 2.82 11.68
CA LEU A 202 -20.88 4.05 12.25
C LEU A 202 -22.05 4.60 11.42
N HIS A 203 -21.93 4.55 10.09
CA HIS A 203 -22.90 5.11 9.16
C HIS A 203 -23.89 4.10 8.56
N GLY A 204 -23.73 2.80 8.84
CA GLY A 204 -24.57 1.75 8.27
C GLY A 204 -24.39 1.55 6.76
N GLN A 205 -23.17 1.74 6.26
CA GLN A 205 -22.83 1.56 4.84
C GLN A 205 -22.47 0.10 4.57
N THR A 206 -23.17 -0.54 3.63
CA THR A 206 -23.01 -1.96 3.25
C THR A 206 -23.38 -2.97 4.34
N VAL A 207 -23.27 -2.60 5.62
CA VAL A 207 -23.62 -3.39 6.80
C VAL A 207 -24.54 -2.61 7.73
N ALA A 208 -25.28 -3.31 8.58
CA ALA A 208 -26.15 -2.65 9.57
C ALA A 208 -25.32 -1.76 10.51
N ALA A 209 -25.85 -0.58 10.84
CA ALA A 209 -25.16 0.35 11.71
C ALA A 209 -24.98 -0.26 13.12
N ASP A 210 -23.76 -0.15 13.64
CA ASP A 210 -23.40 -0.44 15.02
C ASP A 210 -22.46 0.66 15.49
N GLN A 211 -23.01 1.67 16.16
CA GLN A 211 -22.24 2.83 16.61
C GLN A 211 -21.16 2.45 17.62
N LYS A 212 -21.40 1.45 18.48
CA LYS A 212 -20.41 1.05 19.49
C LYS A 212 -19.21 0.39 18.84
N ALA A 213 -19.47 -0.55 17.92
CA ALA A 213 -18.41 -1.19 17.15
C ALA A 213 -17.71 -0.20 16.22
N GLY A 214 -18.45 0.70 15.57
CA GLY A 214 -17.92 1.75 14.71
C GLY A 214 -16.93 2.66 15.43
N VAL A 215 -17.36 3.22 16.57
CA VAL A 215 -16.48 4.02 17.44
C VAL A 215 -15.26 3.21 17.88
N TYR A 216 -15.43 1.97 18.34
CA TYR A 216 -14.32 1.13 18.77
C TYR A 216 -13.22 0.98 17.69
N TRP A 217 -13.62 0.67 16.46
CA TRP A 217 -12.66 0.52 15.36
C TRP A 217 -12.02 1.84 14.95
N LEU A 218 -12.78 2.94 14.92
CA LEU A 218 -12.25 4.27 14.64
C LEU A 218 -11.23 4.71 15.71
N GLU A 219 -11.47 4.42 16.99
CA GLU A 219 -10.52 4.77 18.05
C GLU A 219 -9.19 4.03 17.87
N LEU A 220 -9.24 2.74 17.51
CA LEU A 220 -8.03 1.96 17.21
C LEU A 220 -7.29 2.47 15.97
N ALA A 221 -8.01 2.97 14.96
CA ALA A 221 -7.41 3.57 13.77
C ALA A 221 -6.76 4.93 14.10
N ALA A 222 -7.44 5.77 14.87
CA ALA A 222 -6.96 7.09 15.28
C ALA A 222 -5.73 7.00 16.19
N VAL A 223 -5.69 6.06 17.14
CA VAL A 223 -4.50 5.78 17.96
C VAL A 223 -3.32 5.29 17.11
N ALA A 224 -3.61 4.59 16.00
CA ALA A 224 -2.60 4.17 15.03
C ALA A 224 -2.19 5.28 14.04
N GLY A 225 -2.68 6.52 14.21
CA GLY A 225 -2.28 7.68 13.40
C GLY A 225 -3.16 7.97 12.19
N VAL A 226 -4.31 7.28 12.03
CA VAL A 226 -5.25 7.60 10.95
C VAL A 226 -6.02 8.87 11.30
N MET A 227 -5.59 9.99 10.71
CA MET A 227 -6.16 11.32 10.97
C MET A 227 -7.67 11.38 10.72
N GLN A 228 -8.13 10.79 9.61
CA GLN A 228 -9.56 10.74 9.25
C GLN A 228 -10.39 10.06 10.33
N ALA A 229 -9.85 9.06 11.04
CA ALA A 229 -10.57 8.40 12.11
C ALA A 229 -10.79 9.32 13.31
N ALA A 230 -9.80 10.16 13.66
CA ALA A 230 -9.96 11.15 14.72
C ALA A 230 -10.92 12.28 14.33
N GLU A 231 -10.92 12.70 13.07
CA GLU A 231 -11.88 13.65 12.52
C GLU A 231 -13.32 13.11 12.66
N GLU A 232 -13.56 11.88 12.21
CA GLU A 232 -14.88 11.23 12.31
C GLU A 232 -15.34 11.07 13.76
N LEU A 233 -14.44 10.73 14.68
CA LEU A 233 -14.75 10.65 16.11
C LEU A 233 -15.10 12.04 16.68
N ALA A 234 -14.38 13.08 16.29
CA ALA A 234 -14.68 14.45 16.71
C ALA A 234 -16.09 14.86 16.25
N VAL A 235 -16.42 14.62 14.97
CA VAL A 235 -17.76 14.90 14.42
C VAL A 235 -18.84 14.07 15.13
N HIS A 236 -18.59 12.79 15.38
CA HIS A 236 -19.55 11.95 16.09
C HIS A 236 -19.85 12.45 17.52
N PHE A 237 -18.82 12.86 18.26
CA PHE A 237 -18.97 13.32 19.64
C PHE A 237 -19.49 14.75 19.77
N SER A 238 -19.30 15.60 18.76
CA SER A 238 -19.95 16.91 18.73
C SER A 238 -21.46 16.75 18.59
N VAL A 239 -21.93 15.88 17.69
CA VAL A 239 -23.36 15.61 17.47
C VAL A 239 -24.01 14.92 18.67
N SER A 240 -23.32 13.97 19.31
CA SER A 240 -23.83 13.27 20.51
C SER A 240 -23.64 14.05 21.81
N GLN A 241 -23.15 15.30 21.74
CA GLN A 241 -22.97 16.22 22.87
C GLN A 241 -22.04 15.67 23.97
N ASN A 242 -21.05 14.84 23.61
CA ASN A 242 -20.02 14.37 24.53
C ASN A 242 -18.80 15.29 24.48
N ALA A 243 -18.86 16.41 25.23
CA ALA A 243 -17.84 17.45 25.19
C ALA A 243 -16.41 16.93 25.46
N LEU A 244 -16.23 16.01 26.41
CA LEU A 244 -14.91 15.47 26.74
C LEU A 244 -14.30 14.68 25.58
N ARG A 245 -15.06 13.75 24.98
CA ARG A 245 -14.57 12.94 23.85
C ARG A 245 -14.42 13.76 22.58
N TYR A 246 -15.32 14.73 22.36
CA TYR A 246 -15.22 15.68 21.26
C TYR A 246 -13.89 16.44 21.31
N LEU A 247 -13.60 17.13 22.42
CA LEU A 247 -12.38 17.92 22.57
C LEU A 247 -11.13 17.06 22.42
N PHE A 248 -11.13 15.86 23.02
CA PHE A 248 -10.03 14.91 22.91
C PHE A 248 -9.71 14.55 21.45
N TRP A 249 -10.71 14.08 20.70
CA TRP A 249 -10.49 13.63 19.33
C TRP A 249 -10.23 14.79 18.36
N ARG A 250 -10.85 15.95 18.57
CA ARG A 250 -10.56 17.18 17.83
C ARG A 250 -9.11 17.60 18.01
N ASP A 251 -8.61 17.70 19.24
CA ASP A 251 -7.24 18.11 19.51
C ASP A 251 -6.22 17.07 19.02
N GLN A 252 -6.56 15.77 19.08
CA GLN A 252 -5.76 14.70 18.50
C GLN A 252 -5.67 14.82 16.97
N ALA A 253 -6.79 15.08 16.28
CA ALA A 253 -6.81 15.32 14.84
C ALA A 253 -5.97 16.55 14.46
N ILE A 254 -6.01 17.64 15.25
CA ILE A 254 -5.15 18.82 15.05
C ILE A 254 -3.67 18.44 15.17
N ALA A 255 -3.31 17.63 16.18
CA ALA A 255 -1.92 17.16 16.35
C ALA A 255 -1.43 16.32 15.16
N MET A 256 -2.34 15.66 14.44
CA MET A 256 -2.08 14.93 13.20
C MET A 256 -2.11 15.82 11.94
N GLY A 257 -2.40 17.12 12.08
CA GLY A 257 -2.38 18.09 10.98
C GLY A 257 -3.74 18.36 10.33
N SER A 258 -4.85 17.95 10.96
CA SER A 258 -6.20 18.14 10.42
C SER A 258 -6.59 19.62 10.32
N SER A 259 -6.86 20.09 9.11
CA SER A 259 -7.44 21.41 8.88
C SER A 259 -8.91 21.47 9.31
N LEU A 260 -9.66 20.37 9.18
CA LEU A 260 -11.06 20.28 9.60
C LEU A 260 -11.18 20.45 11.12
N ALA A 261 -10.36 19.74 11.90
CA ALA A 261 -10.40 19.86 13.35
C ALA A 261 -9.93 21.25 13.83
N LEU A 262 -9.02 21.89 13.10
CA LEU A 262 -8.65 23.29 13.33
C LEU A 262 -9.83 24.24 13.11
N THR A 263 -10.63 24.07 12.05
CA THR A 263 -11.81 24.91 11.83
C THR A 263 -12.86 24.70 12.91
N MET A 264 -13.12 23.44 13.31
CA MET A 264 -14.03 23.13 14.43
C MET A 264 -13.60 23.86 15.72
N LYS A 265 -12.29 23.87 16.02
CA LYS A 265 -11.76 24.57 17.21
C LYS A 265 -11.96 26.08 17.16
N LEU A 266 -11.89 26.69 15.97
CA LEU A 266 -12.14 28.12 15.80
C LEU A 266 -13.64 28.44 15.95
N GLU A 267 -14.52 27.57 15.46
CA GLU A 267 -15.98 27.72 15.60
C GLU A 267 -16.43 27.64 17.07
N ASP A 268 -15.85 26.72 17.85
CA ASP A 268 -16.13 26.61 19.28
C ASP A 268 -15.80 27.90 20.06
N GLN A 269 -14.80 28.68 19.61
CA GLN A 269 -14.45 29.97 20.25
C GLN A 269 -15.45 31.08 19.94
N LEU A 270 -16.23 30.94 18.87
CA LEU A 270 -17.26 31.89 18.47
C LEU A 270 -18.62 31.57 19.14
N GLN A 271 -18.80 30.35 19.65
CA GLN A 271 -20.02 29.87 20.31
C GLN A 271 -19.70 29.20 21.66
N PRO A 272 -19.31 29.98 22.69
CA PRO A 272 -18.89 29.46 23.99
C PRO A 272 -20.02 28.85 24.84
#